data_AF-A0A966XJY6-F1
#
_entry.id   AF-A0A966XJY6-F1
#
_cell.length_a   1.000
_cell.length_b   1.000
_cell.length_c   1.000
_cell.angle_alpha   90.00
_cell.angle_beta   90.00
_cell.angle_gamma   90.00
#
_symmetry.space_group_name_H-M   'P 1'
#
loop_
_entity.id
_entity.type
_entity.pdbx_description
1 polymer ?
#
loop_
_entity_poly.entity_id
_entity_poly.type
_entity_poly.pdbx_seq_one_letter_code
_entity_poly.pdbx_strand_id
1 'polypeptide(L)'
;MGDCIFVAHNAKFDLGFLRADSARLGVPLKVNGPLCTLLLSRKLDPQRTMSHKLRDVAARYGKSTDRPHDALADAQLTAAVLPNLLAAHNITTREDLAAHFGV
;
A
#
# COMPACT_ATOMS: atom_id res chain seq x y z
N MET A 1 12.11 -11.74 6.21
CA MET A 1 11.56 -10.43 6.58
C MET A 1 11.38 -10.46 8.09
N GLY A 2 12.15 -9.67 8.84
CA GLY A 2 12.03 -9.53 10.30
C GLY A 2 10.77 -8.73 10.68
N ASP A 3 10.91 -7.71 11.53
CA ASP A 3 9.82 -6.81 11.99
C ASP A 3 9.29 -5.82 10.92
N CYS A 4 9.46 -6.13 9.64
CA CYS A 4 9.05 -5.25 8.55
C CYS A 4 7.63 -5.60 8.06
N ILE A 5 6.83 -4.57 7.77
CA ILE A 5 5.48 -4.72 7.20
C ILE A 5 5.55 -4.67 5.68
N PHE A 6 4.94 -5.65 5.01
CA PHE A 6 4.77 -5.63 3.56
C PHE A 6 3.74 -4.56 3.18
N VAL A 7 4.10 -3.64 2.29
CA VAL A 7 3.21 -2.56 1.82
C VAL A 7 3.05 -2.66 0.31
N ALA A 8 1.82 -2.58 -0.18
CA ALA A 8 1.54 -2.48 -1.61
C ALA A 8 0.21 -1.78 -1.90
N HIS A 9 0.07 -1.26 -3.12
CA HIS A 9 -1.19 -0.70 -3.61
C HIS A 9 -2.02 -1.82 -4.26
N ASN A 10 -3.08 -2.27 -3.56
CA ASN A 10 -3.80 -3.51 -3.88
C ASN A 10 -3.03 -4.79 -3.52
N ALA A 11 -2.45 -4.83 -2.31
CA ALA A 11 -1.56 -5.90 -1.84
C ALA A 11 -2.05 -7.35 -2.03
N LYS A 12 -3.37 -7.59 -2.11
CA LYS A 12 -3.92 -8.93 -2.43
C LYS A 12 -3.44 -9.43 -3.79
N PHE A 13 -3.32 -8.54 -4.77
CA PHE A 13 -2.84 -8.84 -6.12
C PHE A 13 -1.37 -9.28 -6.07
N ASP A 14 -0.48 -8.46 -5.52
CA ASP A 14 0.96 -8.75 -5.43
C ASP A 14 1.23 -10.03 -4.64
N LEU A 15 0.55 -10.21 -3.50
CA LEU A 15 0.69 -11.41 -2.69
C LEU A 15 0.18 -12.67 -3.39
N GLY A 16 -0.72 -12.55 -4.36
CA GLY A 16 -1.14 -13.67 -5.20
C GLY A 16 0.04 -14.26 -5.98
N PHE A 17 0.81 -13.40 -6.66
CA PHE A 17 2.00 -13.80 -7.41
C PHE A 17 3.09 -14.34 -6.48
N LEU A 18 3.39 -13.61 -5.39
CA LEU A 18 4.44 -14.03 -4.46
C LEU A 18 4.12 -15.38 -3.80
N ARG A 19 2.85 -15.64 -3.46
CA ARG A 19 2.42 -16.94 -2.91
C ARG A 19 2.53 -18.06 -3.93
N ALA A 20 2.13 -17.80 -5.18
CA ALA A 20 2.24 -18.79 -6.26
C ALA A 20 3.72 -19.19 -6.50
N ASP A 21 4.62 -18.21 -6.57
CA ASP A 21 6.05 -18.46 -6.76
C ASP A 21 6.70 -19.10 -5.54
N SER A 22 6.32 -18.67 -4.34
CA SER A 22 6.73 -19.30 -3.07
C SER A 22 6.39 -20.79 -3.05
N ALA A 23 5.15 -21.14 -3.44
CA ALA A 23 4.72 -22.53 -3.53
C ALA A 23 5.50 -23.31 -4.61
N ARG A 24 5.69 -22.70 -5.79
CA ARG A 24 6.42 -23.31 -6.92
C ARG A 24 7.89 -23.60 -6.58
N LEU A 25 8.54 -22.74 -5.81
CA LEU A 25 9.95 -22.85 -5.45
C LEU A 25 10.18 -23.57 -4.11
N GLY A 26 9.13 -23.91 -3.37
CA GLY A 26 9.24 -24.51 -2.03
C GLY A 26 9.86 -23.56 -1.00
N VAL A 27 9.84 -22.25 -1.24
CA VAL A 27 10.43 -21.24 -0.35
C VAL A 27 9.32 -20.61 0.50
N PRO A 28 9.34 -20.70 1.85
CA PRO A 28 8.28 -20.15 2.67
C PRO A 28 8.17 -18.61 2.58
N LEU A 29 7.00 -18.11 2.18
CA LEU A 29 6.66 -16.69 2.23
C LEU A 29 5.93 -16.36 3.54
N LYS A 30 6.61 -15.65 4.43
CA LYS A 30 6.01 -15.12 5.67
C LYS A 30 5.59 -13.67 5.47
N VAL A 31 4.28 -13.42 5.37
CA VAL A 31 3.69 -12.07 5.33
C VAL A 31 2.54 -12.02 6.32
N ASN A 32 2.76 -11.33 7.44
CA ASN A 32 1.76 -11.13 8.49
C ASN A 32 1.29 -9.69 8.44
N GLY A 33 -0.01 -9.47 8.22
CA GLY A 33 -0.62 -8.14 8.22
C GLY A 33 -0.07 -7.19 7.15
N PRO A 34 -0.27 -7.46 5.84
CA PRO A 34 0.14 -6.53 4.80
C PRO A 34 -0.65 -5.22 4.88
N LEU A 35 0.03 -4.09 4.71
CA LEU A 35 -0.61 -2.79 4.61
C LEU A 35 -0.97 -2.50 3.16
N CYS A 36 -2.27 -2.34 2.89
CA CYS A 36 -2.77 -2.06 1.55
C CYS A 36 -3.14 -0.59 1.40
N THR A 37 -2.35 0.20 0.66
CA THR A 37 -2.61 1.65 0.50
C THR A 37 -3.91 1.95 -0.25
N LEU A 38 -4.40 1.02 -1.06
CA LEU A 38 -5.72 1.11 -1.70
C LEU A 38 -6.85 1.08 -0.66
N LEU A 39 -6.78 0.12 0.27
CA LEU A 39 -7.78 0.00 1.35
C LEU A 39 -7.66 1.16 2.33
N LEU A 40 -6.42 1.56 2.64
CA LEU A 40 -6.11 2.73 3.47
C LEU A 40 -6.76 3.98 2.89
N SER A 41 -6.52 4.27 1.60
CA SER A 41 -7.10 5.44 0.93
C SER A 41 -8.63 5.39 0.89
N ARG A 42 -9.25 4.22 0.68
CA ARG A 42 -10.71 4.06 0.71
C ARG A 42 -11.31 4.36 2.08
N LYS A 43 -10.65 3.93 3.16
CA LYS A 43 -11.17 4.13 4.51
C LYS A 43 -10.96 5.56 5.01
N LEU A 44 -9.79 6.14 4.73
CA LEU A 44 -9.43 7.47 5.20
C LEU A 44 -10.08 8.59 4.36
N ASP A 45 -10.28 8.37 3.07
CA ASP A 45 -10.86 9.37 2.16
C ASP A 45 -12.09 8.85 1.39
N PRO A 46 -13.17 8.41 2.07
CA PRO A 46 -14.29 7.74 1.40
C PRO A 46 -15.11 8.63 0.46
N GLN A 47 -15.07 9.96 0.67
CA GLN A 47 -15.88 10.92 -0.09
C GLN A 47 -15.12 11.62 -1.23
N ARG A 48 -13.90 11.16 -1.54
CA ARG A 48 -13.08 11.84 -2.55
C ARG A 48 -13.66 11.70 -3.97
N THR A 49 -13.40 12.71 -4.79
CA THR A 49 -13.93 12.79 -6.17
C THR A 49 -13.14 11.98 -7.21
N MET A 50 -11.84 11.76 -6.98
CA MET A 50 -10.98 10.97 -7.87
C MET A 50 -10.91 9.50 -7.44
N SER A 51 -10.56 8.58 -8.36
CA SER A 51 -10.52 7.14 -8.08
C SER A 51 -9.36 6.78 -7.14
N HIS A 52 -9.49 5.73 -6.32
CA HIS A 52 -8.40 5.29 -5.43
C HIS A 52 -7.24 4.56 -6.14
N LYS A 53 -7.12 4.65 -7.46
CA LYS A 53 -5.96 4.11 -8.19
C LYS A 53 -4.68 4.79 -7.72
N LEU A 54 -3.56 4.06 -7.73
CA LEU A 54 -2.26 4.55 -7.26
C LEU A 54 -1.92 5.95 -7.81
N ARG A 55 -2.03 6.13 -9.14
CA ARG A 55 -1.75 7.41 -9.80
C ARG A 55 -2.62 8.57 -9.30
N ASP A 56 -3.89 8.32 -9.02
CA ASP A 56 -4.86 9.34 -8.64
C ASP A 56 -4.71 9.69 -7.15
N VAL A 57 -4.27 8.74 -6.32
CA VAL A 57 -3.86 8.99 -4.93
C VAL A 57 -2.54 9.75 -4.91
N ALA A 58 -1.57 9.35 -5.73
CA ALA A 58 -0.28 10.01 -5.85
C ALA A 58 -0.39 11.47 -6.33
N ALA A 59 -1.22 11.71 -7.34
CA ALA A 59 -1.43 13.05 -7.89
C ALA A 59 -1.92 14.05 -6.83
N ARG A 60 -2.75 13.61 -5.87
CA ARG A 60 -3.19 14.45 -4.74
C ARG A 60 -2.02 15.00 -3.91
N TYR A 61 -0.96 14.23 -3.79
CA TYR A 61 0.23 14.59 -3.01
C TYR A 61 1.37 15.14 -3.89
N GLY A 62 1.06 15.56 -5.13
CA GLY A 62 2.05 16.06 -6.07
C GLY A 62 3.09 15.01 -6.48
N LYS A 63 2.72 13.71 -6.43
CA LYS A 63 3.58 12.60 -6.84
C LYS A 63 3.09 12.00 -8.14
N SER A 64 4.03 11.60 -9.00
CA SER A 64 3.75 10.93 -10.26
C SER A 64 4.89 9.98 -10.61
N THR A 65 4.65 9.12 -11.61
CA THR A 65 5.66 8.28 -12.26
C THR A 65 5.56 8.51 -13.76
N ASP A 66 6.70 8.51 -14.45
CA ASP A 66 6.80 8.56 -15.91
C ASP A 66 6.72 7.16 -16.55
N ARG A 67 6.81 6.10 -15.73
CA ARG A 67 6.75 4.70 -16.15
C ARG A 67 5.61 3.97 -15.45
N PRO A 68 4.34 4.23 -15.82
CA PRO A 68 3.21 3.52 -15.25
C PRO A 68 3.28 2.03 -15.63
N HIS A 69 2.83 1.16 -14.72
CA HIS A 69 2.83 -0.31 -14.90
C HIS A 69 4.22 -0.96 -14.90
N ASP A 70 5.28 -0.19 -14.67
CA ASP A 70 6.58 -0.74 -14.28
C ASP A 70 6.56 -1.10 -12.80
N ALA A 71 6.88 -2.35 -12.47
CA ALA A 71 6.74 -2.86 -11.10
C ALA A 71 7.61 -2.09 -10.09
N LEU A 72 8.81 -1.69 -10.49
CA LEU A 72 9.71 -0.91 -9.63
C LEU A 72 9.16 0.51 -9.46
N ALA A 73 8.71 1.14 -10.54
CA ALA A 73 8.15 2.48 -10.49
C ALA A 73 6.86 2.55 -9.65
N ASP A 74 5.97 1.56 -9.77
CA ASP A 74 4.76 1.46 -8.97
C ASP A 74 5.07 1.21 -7.48
N ALA A 75 6.10 0.41 -7.17
CA ALA A 75 6.58 0.22 -5.80
C ALA A 75 7.17 1.51 -5.20
N GLN A 76 7.98 2.24 -5.97
CA GLN A 76 8.54 3.54 -5.57
C GLN A 76 7.43 4.57 -5.36
N LEU A 77 6.45 4.64 -6.26
CA LEU A 77 5.32 5.54 -6.14
C LEU A 77 4.46 5.18 -4.92
N THR A 78 4.23 3.89 -4.65
CA THR A 78 3.56 3.43 -3.43
C THR A 78 4.30 3.86 -2.17
N ALA A 79 5.63 3.72 -2.15
CA ALA A 79 6.47 4.16 -1.03
C ALA A 79 6.43 5.69 -0.82
N ALA A 80 6.34 6.47 -1.90
CA ALA A 80 6.17 7.92 -1.83
C ALA A 80 4.77 8.34 -1.35
N VAL A 81 3.73 7.56 -1.66
CA VAL A 81 2.34 7.86 -1.28
C VAL A 81 2.07 7.60 0.19
N LEU A 82 2.55 6.48 0.74
CA LEU A 82 2.16 6.05 2.09
C LEU A 82 2.40 7.13 3.17
N PRO A 83 3.57 7.77 3.30
CA PRO A 83 3.80 8.78 4.33
C PRO A 83 2.86 9.99 4.20
N ASN A 84 2.57 10.42 2.97
CA ASN A 84 1.67 11.53 2.71
C ASN A 84 0.22 11.18 3.09
N LEU A 85 -0.20 9.95 2.79
CA LEU A 85 -1.52 9.46 3.15
C LEU A 85 -1.68 9.34 4.68
N LEU A 86 -0.67 8.86 5.39
CA LEU A 86 -0.71 8.78 6.85
C LEU A 86 -0.71 10.18 7.50
N ALA A 87 0.19 11.06 7.06
CA ALA A 87 0.30 12.41 7.62
C ALA A 87 -0.95 13.26 7.39
N ALA A 88 -1.60 13.13 6.21
CA ALA A 88 -2.85 13.84 5.91
C ALA A 88 -4.01 13.49 6.87
N HIS A 89 -3.91 12.36 7.57
CA HIS A 89 -4.90 11.86 8.53
C HIS A 89 -4.38 11.79 9.96
N ASN A 90 -3.27 12.48 10.26
CA ASN A 90 -2.63 12.51 11.58
C ASN A 90 -2.27 11.12 12.15
N ILE A 91 -1.94 10.17 11.27
CA ILE A 91 -1.49 8.83 11.68
C ILE A 91 0.03 8.85 11.77
N THR A 92 0.58 8.71 12.97
CA THR A 92 2.03 8.78 13.22
C THR A 92 2.58 7.52 13.87
N THR A 93 1.71 6.73 14.50
CA THR A 93 2.06 5.49 15.20
C THR A 93 1.29 4.29 14.64
N ARG A 94 1.66 3.09 15.07
CA ARG A 94 0.94 1.85 14.71
C ARG A 94 -0.42 1.80 15.42
N GLU A 95 -0.49 2.38 16.60
CA GLU A 95 -1.67 2.48 17.44
C GLU A 95 -2.70 3.43 16.80
N ASP A 96 -2.26 4.58 16.27
CA ASP A 96 -3.11 5.50 15.50
C ASP A 96 -3.73 4.78 14.29
N LEU A 97 -2.92 3.96 13.63
CA LEU A 97 -3.37 3.16 12.51
C LEU A 97 -4.42 2.15 12.99
N ALA A 98 -4.13 1.34 14.00
CA ALA A 98 -5.08 0.34 14.53
C ALA A 98 -6.43 0.97 14.93
N ALA A 99 -6.42 2.12 15.60
CA ALA A 99 -7.62 2.86 16.00
C ALA A 99 -8.51 3.27 14.81
N HIS A 100 -7.91 3.68 13.69
CA HIS A 100 -8.67 3.97 12.46
C HIS A 100 -9.27 2.71 11.84
N PHE A 101 -8.68 1.53 12.09
CA PHE A 101 -9.11 0.28 11.48
C PHE A 101 -10.03 -0.59 12.34
N GLY A 102 -10.16 -0.30 13.64
CA GLY A 102 -11.07 -0.99 14.56
C GLY A 102 -10.59 -2.39 14.93
N VAL A 103 -9.27 -2.57 15.02
CA VAL A 103 -8.59 -3.79 15.48
C VAL A 103 -7.85 -3.53 16.77
#